data_AF-A0A3N0AYM5-F1
#
_entry.id   AF-A0A3N0AYM5-F1
#
_cell.length_a   1.000
_cell.length_b   1.000
_cell.length_c   1.000
_cell.angle_alpha   90.00
_cell.angle_beta   90.00
_cell.angle_gamma   90.00
#
_symmetry.space_group_name_H-M   'P 1'
#
loop_
_entity.id
_entity.type
_entity.pdbx_description
1 polymer ?
#
loop_
_entity_poly.entity_id
_entity_poly.type
_entity_poly.pdbx_seq_one_letter_code
_entity_poly.pdbx_strand_id
1 'polypeptide(L)'
;MRELCERHIARNPNARVTYDDLAYWYDGYLTENGERRFNPRSVVLSLSDDSLRSYWTESGPYDEIYYYVQNNIAAVRDDLVRMVAGEPVPAHMRNHAASSMSLSTKDEIFSAMAVYGFLTYHGGYVSIPNHELMLKFQDLLAKEDLGYVARLAQSIEEL
;
A
#
# COMPACT_ATOMS: atom_id res chain seq x y z
N MET A 1 17.45 -11.00 -5.25
CA MET A 1 17.56 -9.69 -4.56
C MET A 1 18.95 -9.42 -4.04
N ARG A 2 19.47 -10.21 -3.09
CA ARG A 2 20.80 -10.01 -2.48
C ARG A 2 21.92 -9.79 -3.51
N GLU A 3 22.03 -10.68 -4.50
CA GLU A 3 22.99 -10.56 -5.60
C GLU A 3 22.87 -9.24 -6.40
N LEU A 4 21.65 -8.75 -6.63
CA LEU A 4 21.42 -7.50 -7.36
C LEU A 4 21.94 -6.29 -6.55
N CYS A 5 21.71 -6.29 -5.24
CA CYS A 5 22.22 -5.26 -4.33
C CYS A 5 23.75 -5.33 -4.22
N GLU A 6 24.33 -6.53 -4.11
CA GLU A 6 25.79 -6.72 -4.10
C GLU A 6 26.44 -6.17 -5.38
N ARG A 7 25.84 -6.42 -6.55
CA ARG A 7 26.30 -5.85 -7.83
C ARG A 7 26.19 -4.32 -7.87
N HIS A 8 25.16 -3.73 -7.27
CA HIS A 8 25.01 -2.27 -7.15
C HIS A 8 26.14 -1.67 -6.32
N ILE A 9 26.36 -2.20 -5.11
CA ILE A 9 27.40 -1.74 -4.19
C ILE A 9 28.79 -1.91 -4.81
N ALA A 10 29.05 -3.04 -5.47
CA ALA A 10 30.33 -3.29 -6.14
C ALA A 10 30.61 -2.30 -7.29
N ARG A 11 29.56 -1.79 -7.96
CA ARG A 11 29.68 -0.80 -9.05
C ARG A 11 29.72 0.65 -8.55
N ASN A 12 29.18 0.90 -7.37
CA ASN A 12 29.12 2.22 -6.76
C ASN A 12 29.62 2.17 -5.30
N PRO A 13 30.90 2.46 -5.05
CA PRO A 13 31.49 2.44 -3.71
C PRO A 13 30.85 3.40 -2.71
N ASN A 14 30.13 4.42 -3.20
CA ASN A 14 29.39 5.40 -2.41
C ASN A 14 27.87 5.16 -2.45
N ALA A 15 27.44 3.94 -2.77
CA ALA A 15 26.02 3.57 -2.76
C ALA A 15 25.38 3.87 -1.40
N ARG A 16 24.22 4.52 -1.44
CA ARG A 16 23.45 4.90 -0.24
C ARG A 16 22.40 3.86 0.12
N VAL A 17 21.92 3.10 -0.88
CA VAL A 17 20.90 2.07 -0.68
C VAL A 17 21.53 0.73 -0.34
N THR A 18 21.17 0.17 0.81
CA THR A 18 21.61 -1.16 1.24
C THR A 18 20.53 -2.23 1.00
N TYR A 19 20.90 -3.50 1.19
CA TYR A 19 19.94 -4.60 1.12
C TYR A 19 18.87 -4.49 2.21
N ASP A 20 19.26 -4.10 3.43
CA ASP A 20 18.35 -3.99 4.57
C ASP A 20 17.35 -2.84 4.36
N ASP A 21 17.80 -1.74 3.75
CA ASP A 21 16.92 -0.65 3.33
C ASP A 21 15.86 -1.13 2.32
N LEU A 22 16.29 -1.88 1.30
CA LEU A 22 15.38 -2.44 0.29
C LEU A 22 14.40 -3.44 0.91
N ALA A 23 14.86 -4.26 1.85
CA ALA A 23 14.01 -5.20 2.57
C ALA A 23 12.95 -4.46 3.39
N TYR A 24 13.35 -3.44 4.14
CA TYR A 24 12.42 -2.61 4.89
C TYR A 24 11.39 -1.91 3.99
N TRP A 25 11.84 -1.34 2.86
CA TRP A 25 10.98 -0.55 1.99
C TRP A 25 10.06 -1.37 1.10
N TYR A 26 10.53 -2.51 0.60
CA TYR A 26 9.91 -3.18 -0.55
C TYR A 26 9.64 -4.68 -0.36
N ASP A 27 10.15 -5.33 0.69
CA ASP A 27 9.88 -6.75 1.00
C ASP A 27 8.62 -6.92 1.83
N GLY A 28 7.62 -7.64 1.31
CA GLY A 28 6.31 -7.56 1.94
C GLY A 28 5.18 -8.39 1.38
N TYR A 29 5.23 -8.75 0.10
CA TYR A 29 4.16 -9.53 -0.50
C TYR A 29 4.29 -11.00 -0.12
N LEU A 30 3.23 -11.58 0.41
CA LEU A 30 3.20 -12.98 0.82
C LEU A 30 2.72 -13.87 -0.33
N THR A 31 3.44 -14.97 -0.55
CA THR A 31 2.96 -16.07 -1.39
C THR A 31 1.94 -16.93 -0.64
N GLU A 32 1.31 -17.87 -1.33
CA GLU A 32 0.42 -18.86 -0.71
C GLU A 32 1.10 -19.65 0.42
N ASN A 33 2.42 -19.87 0.31
CA ASN A 33 3.22 -20.57 1.32
C ASN A 33 3.78 -19.63 2.41
N GLY A 34 3.39 -18.35 2.40
CA GLY A 34 3.85 -17.35 3.37
C GLY A 34 5.26 -16.81 3.12
N GLU A 35 5.86 -17.10 1.96
CA GLU A 35 7.16 -16.52 1.59
C GLU A 35 7.01 -15.05 1.23
N ARG A 36 7.95 -14.22 1.68
CA ARG A 36 7.98 -12.80 1.31
C ARG A 36 8.60 -12.57 -0.06
N ARG A 37 8.04 -11.62 -0.79
CA ARG A 37 8.48 -11.19 -2.11
C ARG A 37 8.59 -9.67 -2.12
N PHE A 38 9.65 -9.20 -2.78
CA PHE A 38 9.89 -7.80 -3.03
C PHE A 38 8.98 -7.28 -4.14
N ASN A 39 8.65 -5.98 -4.10
CA ASN A 39 8.17 -5.28 -5.30
C ASN A 39 9.34 -5.12 -6.30
N PRO A 40 9.36 -5.87 -7.42
CA PRO A 40 10.51 -5.86 -8.32
C PRO A 40 10.71 -4.51 -8.99
N ARG A 41 9.62 -3.77 -9.27
CA ARG A 41 9.69 -2.45 -9.90
C ARG A 41 10.32 -1.44 -8.96
N SER A 42 9.84 -1.36 -7.71
CA SER A 42 10.38 -0.43 -6.72
C SER A 42 11.85 -0.70 -6.41
N VAL A 43 12.24 -1.97 -6.32
CA VAL A 43 13.65 -2.38 -6.17
C VAL A 43 14.53 -1.88 -7.31
N VAL A 44 14.11 -2.11 -8.56
CA VAL A 44 14.93 -1.75 -9.73
C VAL A 44 15.13 -0.25 -9.77
N LEU A 45 14.08 0.54 -9.58
CA LEU A 45 14.17 2.00 -9.60
C LEU A 45 14.95 2.55 -8.41
N SER A 46 14.77 1.98 -7.21
CA SER A 46 15.52 2.38 -6.02
C SER A 46 17.03 2.20 -6.21
N LEU A 47 17.45 1.09 -6.80
CA LEU A 47 18.85 0.84 -7.13
C LEU A 47 19.35 1.74 -8.26
N SER A 48 18.54 1.96 -9.30
CA SER A 48 18.91 2.86 -10.41
C SER A 48 19.12 4.31 -9.96
N ASP A 49 18.27 4.80 -9.05
CA ASP A 49 18.33 6.18 -8.54
C ASP A 49 19.24 6.31 -7.31
N ASP A 50 19.66 5.18 -6.71
CA ASP A 50 20.32 5.13 -5.41
C ASP A 50 19.54 5.90 -4.32
N SER A 51 18.22 5.67 -4.25
CA SER A 51 17.32 6.32 -3.27
C SER A 51 16.12 5.44 -2.89
N LEU A 52 15.53 5.68 -1.73
CA LEU A 52 14.34 4.97 -1.22
C LEU A 52 13.12 5.90 -1.33
N ARG A 53 12.17 5.55 -2.18
CA ARG A 53 10.96 6.36 -2.49
C ARG A 53 9.76 5.48 -2.87
N SER A 54 8.59 6.09 -2.97
CA SER A 54 7.34 5.42 -3.36
C SER A 54 7.21 5.20 -4.87
N TYR A 55 8.07 4.36 -5.43
CA TYR A 55 8.12 4.05 -6.84
C TYR A 55 6.84 3.43 -7.43
N TRP A 56 6.15 2.54 -6.71
CA TRP A 56 4.94 1.82 -7.13
C TRP A 56 3.80 2.74 -7.57
N THR A 57 3.55 3.81 -6.80
CA THR A 57 2.36 4.67 -6.96
C THR A 57 2.62 5.99 -7.70
N GLU A 58 3.82 6.18 -8.25
CA GLU A 58 4.19 7.41 -8.99
C GLU A 58 3.73 7.41 -10.46
N SER A 59 3.03 6.37 -10.92
CA SER A 59 2.64 6.21 -12.34
C SER A 59 1.32 6.85 -12.76
N GLY A 60 0.58 7.55 -11.88
CA GLY A 60 -0.75 8.08 -12.20
C GLY A 60 -1.06 9.47 -11.61
N PRO A 61 -1.95 10.26 -12.27
CA PRO A 61 -2.40 11.56 -11.77
C PRO A 61 -3.49 11.46 -10.67
N TYR A 62 -4.03 10.28 -10.43
CA TYR A 62 -5.04 10.01 -9.41
C TYR A 62 -4.41 9.33 -8.19
N ASP A 63 -4.91 9.65 -7.00
CA ASP A 63 -4.60 8.92 -5.77
C ASP A 63 -5.15 7.48 -5.91
N GLU A 64 -4.29 6.56 -6.36
CA GLU A 64 -4.69 5.22 -6.81
C GLU A 64 -5.39 4.42 -5.71
N ILE A 65 -5.01 4.62 -4.44
CA ILE A 65 -5.65 3.97 -3.29
C ILE A 65 -7.02 4.59 -3.04
N TYR A 66 -7.12 5.93 -3.08
CA TYR A 66 -8.39 6.64 -2.92
C TYR A 66 -9.46 6.15 -3.91
N TYR A 67 -9.08 5.86 -5.15
CA TYR A 67 -10.00 5.36 -6.17
C TYR A 67 -10.82 4.15 -5.71
N TYR A 68 -10.18 3.21 -5.00
CA TYR A 68 -10.82 1.96 -4.53
C TYR A 68 -11.65 2.13 -3.26
N VAL A 69 -11.34 3.13 -2.43
CA VAL A 69 -12.01 3.32 -1.13
C VAL A 69 -13.05 4.42 -1.14
N GLN A 70 -12.99 5.38 -2.07
CA GLN A 70 -13.82 6.61 -2.05
C GLN A 70 -15.33 6.37 -1.94
N ASN A 71 -15.83 5.27 -2.54
CA ASN A 71 -17.26 4.98 -2.56
C ASN A 71 -17.77 4.42 -1.22
N ASN A 72 -16.90 3.85 -0.39
CA ASN A 72 -17.28 3.32 0.91
C ASN A 72 -16.10 3.31 1.90
N ILE A 73 -15.47 4.48 2.07
CA ILE A 73 -14.30 4.62 2.94
C ILE A 73 -14.65 4.34 4.39
N ALA A 74 -15.86 4.71 4.82
CA ALA A 74 -16.37 4.48 6.17
C ALA A 74 -16.39 2.98 6.53
N ALA A 75 -16.66 2.08 5.57
CA ALA A 75 -16.69 0.64 5.83
C ALA A 75 -15.31 0.01 6.01
N VAL A 76 -14.23 0.70 5.62
CA VAL A 76 -12.85 0.16 5.69
C VAL A 76 -11.92 0.99 6.56
N ARG A 77 -12.31 2.19 6.98
CA ARG A 77 -11.47 3.16 7.72
C ARG A 77 -10.77 2.52 8.92
N ASP A 78 -11.53 1.93 9.84
CA ASP A 78 -10.97 1.36 11.07
C ASP A 78 -10.02 0.19 10.78
N ASP A 79 -10.31 -0.60 9.75
CA ASP A 79 -9.43 -1.68 9.31
C ASP A 79 -8.15 -1.15 8.66
N LEU A 80 -8.22 -0.06 7.89
CA LEU A 80 -7.04 0.62 7.35
C LEU A 80 -6.16 1.16 8.49
N VAL A 81 -6.75 1.77 9.53
CA VAL A 81 -6.01 2.24 10.72
C VAL A 81 -5.29 1.07 11.40
N ARG A 82 -5.98 -0.07 11.58
CA ARG A 82 -5.38 -1.28 12.15
C ARG A 82 -4.23 -1.82 11.30
N MET A 83 -4.40 -1.90 9.98
CA MET A 83 -3.31 -2.33 9.09
C MET A 83 -2.13 -1.35 9.11
N VAL A 84 -2.38 -0.05 9.26
CA VAL A 84 -1.32 0.95 9.42
C VAL A 84 -0.54 0.76 10.72
N ALA A 85 -1.21 0.30 11.78
CA ALA A 85 -0.57 -0.10 13.04
C ALA A 85 0.17 -1.45 12.95
N GLY A 86 0.18 -2.10 11.78
CA GLY A 86 0.82 -3.39 11.55
C GLY A 86 -0.06 -4.60 11.89
N GLU A 87 -1.35 -4.39 12.18
CA GLU A 87 -2.28 -5.48 12.46
C GLU A 87 -2.92 -6.03 11.17
N PRO A 88 -2.79 -7.34 10.88
CA PRO A 88 -3.52 -7.95 9.79
C PRO A 88 -5.03 -7.97 10.09
N VAL A 89 -5.84 -7.82 9.05
CA VAL A 89 -7.29 -7.74 9.14
C VAL A 89 -7.94 -8.93 8.43
N PRO A 90 -8.91 -9.63 9.04
CA PRO A 90 -9.61 -10.73 8.37
C PRO A 90 -10.43 -10.19 7.19
N ALA A 91 -10.37 -10.91 6.06
CA ALA A 91 -11.08 -10.56 4.83
C ALA A 91 -11.46 -11.82 4.05
N HIS A 92 -12.63 -11.80 3.41
CA HIS A 92 -13.06 -12.88 2.52
C HIS A 92 -12.84 -12.46 1.07
N MET A 93 -11.84 -13.06 0.41
CA MET A 93 -11.52 -12.69 -0.96
C MET A 93 -12.62 -13.15 -1.93
N ARG A 94 -13.07 -12.22 -2.77
CA ARG A 94 -14.03 -12.45 -3.85
C ARG A 94 -13.34 -12.27 -5.19
N ASN A 95 -13.11 -13.37 -5.90
CA ASN A 95 -12.40 -13.39 -7.18
C ASN A 95 -13.01 -12.47 -8.27
N HIS A 96 -14.29 -12.14 -8.19
CA HIS A 96 -14.99 -11.29 -9.17
C HIS A 96 -14.95 -9.78 -8.85
N ALA A 97 -14.49 -9.40 -7.65
CA ALA A 97 -14.56 -8.01 -7.21
C ALA A 97 -13.58 -7.10 -7.94
N ALA A 98 -12.42 -7.62 -8.38
CA ALA A 98 -11.41 -6.83 -9.09
C ALA A 98 -11.88 -6.29 -10.44
N SER A 99 -12.93 -6.87 -11.04
CA SER A 99 -13.54 -6.40 -12.30
C SER A 99 -14.84 -5.61 -12.08
N SER A 100 -15.27 -5.39 -10.83
CA SER A 100 -16.53 -4.70 -10.54
C SER A 100 -16.39 -3.19 -10.70
N MET A 101 -17.38 -2.57 -11.36
CA MET A 101 -17.49 -1.11 -11.47
C MET A 101 -17.92 -0.44 -10.15
N SER A 102 -18.48 -1.20 -9.20
CA SER A 102 -18.89 -0.69 -7.90
C SER A 102 -18.36 -1.59 -6.79
N LEU A 103 -17.37 -1.10 -6.05
CA LEU A 103 -16.88 -1.74 -4.84
C LEU A 103 -17.68 -1.18 -3.66
N SER A 104 -18.58 -2.02 -3.13
CA SER A 104 -19.57 -1.57 -2.14
C SER A 104 -19.36 -2.20 -0.77
N THR A 105 -18.74 -3.38 -0.73
CA THR A 105 -18.44 -4.08 0.53
C THR A 105 -16.96 -4.05 0.87
N LYS A 106 -16.64 -4.13 2.16
CA LYS A 106 -15.27 -4.26 2.67
C LYS A 106 -14.48 -5.36 1.94
N ASP A 107 -15.09 -6.54 1.80
CA ASP A 107 -14.46 -7.69 1.14
C ASP A 107 -14.19 -7.42 -0.36
N GLU A 108 -15.10 -6.75 -1.07
CA GLU A 108 -14.88 -6.36 -2.47
C GLU A 108 -13.73 -5.36 -2.61
N ILE A 109 -13.70 -4.35 -1.75
CA ILE A 109 -12.64 -3.34 -1.71
C ILE A 109 -11.30 -4.04 -1.47
N PHE A 110 -11.19 -4.85 -0.41
CA PHE A 110 -9.94 -5.55 -0.08
C PHE A 110 -9.51 -6.56 -1.13
N SER A 111 -10.46 -7.23 -1.78
CA SER A 111 -10.18 -8.12 -2.90
C SER A 111 -9.57 -7.36 -4.07
N ALA A 112 -10.14 -6.22 -4.45
CA ALA A 112 -9.58 -5.37 -5.50
C ALA A 112 -8.19 -4.86 -5.10
N MET A 113 -8.04 -4.34 -3.89
CA MET A 113 -6.76 -3.81 -3.40
C MET A 113 -5.64 -4.86 -3.37
N ALA A 114 -5.96 -6.12 -3.06
CA ALA A 114 -4.99 -7.21 -3.14
C ALA A 114 -4.63 -7.58 -4.59
N VAL A 115 -5.62 -7.62 -5.49
CA VAL A 115 -5.36 -7.90 -6.92
C VAL A 115 -4.50 -6.81 -7.56
N TYR A 116 -4.74 -5.55 -7.21
CA TYR A 116 -3.92 -4.42 -7.67
C TYR A 116 -2.65 -4.21 -6.84
N GLY A 117 -2.34 -5.09 -5.88
CA GLY A 117 -1.09 -5.07 -5.15
C GLY A 117 -0.93 -3.97 -4.10
N PHE A 118 -2.00 -3.29 -3.68
CA PHE A 118 -1.97 -2.36 -2.54
C PHE A 118 -1.99 -3.08 -1.19
N LEU A 119 -2.59 -4.27 -1.15
CA LEU A 119 -2.58 -5.15 0.01
C LEU A 119 -1.97 -6.50 -0.36
N THR A 120 -1.48 -7.25 0.61
CA THR A 120 -1.16 -8.67 0.47
C THR A 120 -2.17 -9.50 1.25
N TYR A 121 -2.51 -10.67 0.72
CA TYR A 121 -3.45 -11.61 1.34
C TYR A 121 -2.76 -12.93 1.65
N HIS A 122 -2.90 -13.39 2.89
CA HIS A 122 -2.36 -14.67 3.33
C HIS A 122 -3.19 -15.22 4.49
N GLY A 123 -3.55 -16.49 4.41
CA GLY A 123 -4.21 -17.21 5.51
C GLY A 123 -5.55 -16.62 5.97
N GLY A 124 -6.32 -15.97 5.10
CA GLY A 124 -7.59 -15.33 5.46
C GLY A 124 -7.50 -13.87 5.92
N TYR A 125 -6.30 -13.29 5.86
CA TYR A 125 -6.05 -11.91 6.29
C TYR A 125 -5.45 -11.08 5.18
N VAL A 126 -5.79 -9.79 5.18
CA VAL A 126 -5.10 -8.75 4.42
C VAL A 126 -4.21 -7.91 5.32
N SER A 127 -3.12 -7.41 4.75
CA SER A 127 -2.20 -6.47 5.40
C SER A 127 -1.53 -5.57 4.36
N ILE A 128 -1.00 -4.45 4.82
CA ILE A 128 -0.15 -3.59 3.99
C ILE A 128 1.20 -4.30 3.83
N PRO A 129 1.66 -4.56 2.60
CA PRO A 129 2.80 -5.44 2.39
C PRO A 129 4.12 -4.79 2.85
N ASN A 130 4.33 -3.51 2.58
CA ASN A 130 5.65 -2.88 2.75
C ASN A 130 5.55 -1.40 3.18
N HIS A 131 6.69 -0.82 3.54
CA HIS A 131 6.74 0.55 4.05
C HIS A 131 6.32 1.60 3.01
N GLU A 132 6.62 1.35 1.73
CA GLU A 132 6.19 2.25 0.65
C GLU A 132 4.66 2.45 0.64
N LEU A 133 3.90 1.35 0.71
CA LEU A 133 2.44 1.40 0.73
C LEU A 133 1.91 1.90 2.07
N MET A 134 2.61 1.58 3.17
CA MET A 134 2.28 2.09 4.51
C MET A 134 2.17 3.62 4.53
N LEU A 135 3.16 4.32 3.98
CA LEU A 135 3.15 5.78 3.90
C LEU A 135 1.95 6.30 3.10
N LYS A 136 1.56 5.63 2.02
CA LYS A 136 0.42 6.02 1.20
C LYS A 136 -0.91 5.85 1.92
N PHE A 137 -1.06 4.79 2.71
CA PHE A 137 -2.25 4.62 3.55
C PHE A 137 -2.32 5.65 4.68
N GLN A 138 -1.17 6.03 5.27
CA GLN A 138 -1.10 7.12 6.25
C GLN A 138 -1.52 8.46 5.64
N ASP A 139 -1.02 8.78 4.45
CA ASP A 139 -1.38 10.00 3.72
C ASP A 139 -2.89 10.04 3.41
N LEU A 140 -3.45 8.92 2.96
CA LEU A 140 -4.88 8.78 2.69
C LEU A 140 -5.72 9.05 3.94
N LEU A 141 -5.38 8.43 5.07
CA LEU A 141 -6.11 8.59 6.34
C LEU A 141 -6.02 10.03 6.85
N ALA A 142 -4.85 10.68 6.73
CA ALA A 142 -4.68 12.08 7.10
C ALA A 142 -5.53 13.03 6.24
N LYS A 143 -5.59 12.80 4.92
CA LYS A 143 -6.46 13.58 4.01
C LYS A 143 -7.93 13.38 4.33
N GLU A 144 -8.35 12.16 4.65
CA GLU A 144 -9.73 11.85 5.02
C GLU A 144 -10.14 12.61 6.28
N ASP A 145 -9.30 12.58 7.31
CA ASP A 145 -9.56 13.25 8.59
C ASP A 145 -9.62 14.78 8.44
N LEU A 146 -8.67 15.36 7.69
CA LEU A 146 -8.71 16.79 7.35
C LEU A 146 -9.98 17.14 6.54
N GLY A 147 -10.37 16.30 5.59
CA GLY A 147 -11.60 16.47 4.83
C GLY A 147 -12.85 16.36 5.71
N TYR A 148 -12.85 15.47 6.70
CA TYR A 148 -13.92 15.33 7.68
C TYR A 148 -14.04 16.58 8.55
N VAL A 149 -12.93 17.08 9.08
CA VAL A 149 -12.89 18.33 9.87
C VAL A 149 -13.38 19.51 9.04
N ALA A 150 -12.97 19.64 7.78
CA ALA A 150 -13.41 20.71 6.90
C ALA A 150 -14.94 20.68 6.65
N ARG A 151 -15.51 19.49 6.43
CA ARG A 151 -16.97 19.33 6.29
C ARG A 151 -17.71 19.70 7.57
N LEU A 152 -17.19 19.29 8.72
CA LEU A 152 -17.78 19.62 10.02
C LEU A 152 -17.76 21.14 10.27
N ALA A 153 -16.66 21.82 9.93
CA ALA A 153 -16.55 23.27 10.07
C ALA A 153 -17.59 24.01 9.21
N GLN A 154 -17.78 23.60 7.95
CA GLN A 154 -18.82 24.17 7.07
C GLN A 154 -20.23 23.95 7.64
N SER A 155 -20.49 22.77 8.22
CA SER A 155 -21.79 22.44 8.82
C SER A 155 -22.13 23.31 10.04
N ILE A 156 -21.11 23.82 10.75
CA ILE A 156 -21.25 24.70 11.91
C ILE A 156 -21.48 26.15 11.48
N GLU A 157 -20.91 26.59 10.36
CA GLU A 157 -21.12 27.93 9.79
C GLU A 157 -22.51 28.12 9.16
N GLU A 158 -23.18 27.01 8.81
CA GLU A 158 -24.56 27.00 8.30
C GLU A 158 -25.65 26.97 9.41
N LEU A 159 -25.24 26.96 10.70
CA LEU A 159 -26.11 27.02 11.88
C LEU A 159 -26.17 28.44 12.49
#